data_AF-A0A950EJY5-F1
#
_entry.id   AF-A0A950EJY5-F1
#
_cell.length_a   1.000
_cell.length_b   1.000
_cell.length_c   1.000
_cell.angle_alpha   90.00
_cell.angle_beta   90.00
_cell.angle_gamma   90.00
#
_symmetry.space_group_name_H-M   'P 1'
#
loop_
_entity.id
_entity.type
_entity.pdbx_description
1 polymer ?
#
loop_
_entity_poly.entity_id
_entity_poly.type
_entity_poly.pdbx_seq_one_letter_code
_entity_poly.pdbx_strand_id
1 'polypeptide(L)' 'VWDGGIEHNELPMLRAVLTPLASAYLPDVPVEPLVFVALGGLYGAALYIARSADPAAARAEADVVLDTLIGGLRSRVDS' A
#
# COMPACT_ATOMS: atom_id res chain seq x y z
N VAL A 1 18.34 22.49 -16.64
CA VAL A 1 16.95 22.35 -16.20
C VAL A 1 16.58 20.90 -16.39
N TRP A 2 16.47 20.14 -15.30
CA TRP A 2 15.93 18.78 -15.35
C TRP A 2 14.41 18.94 -15.48
N ASP A 3 13.88 18.61 -16.64
CA ASP A 3 12.44 18.48 -16.88
C ASP A 3 12.02 17.08 -16.42
N GLY A 4 12.00 16.88 -15.10
CA GLY A 4 11.69 15.61 -14.43
C GLY A 4 10.20 15.36 -14.38
N GLY A 5 9.56 15.23 -15.54
CA GLY A 5 8.13 15.04 -15.74
C GLY A 5 7.59 13.66 -15.35
N ILE A 6 7.82 13.22 -14.11
CA ILE A 6 6.89 12.32 -13.44
C ILE A 6 6.24 13.15 -12.35
N GLU A 7 5.13 13.81 -12.66
CA GLU A 7 4.21 14.20 -11.61
C GLU A 7 3.96 12.95 -10.75
N HIS A 8 4.14 13.08 -9.43
CA HIS A 8 3.92 11.99 -8.47
C HIS A 8 2.44 11.54 -8.51
N ASN A 9 2.08 10.77 -9.54
CA ASN A 9 0.74 10.26 -9.81
C ASN A 9 0.30 9.19 -8.82
N GLU A 10 1.22 8.72 -7.98
CA GLU A 10 1.00 7.67 -7.00
C GLU A 10 -0.01 8.09 -5.93
N LEU A 11 0.06 9.33 -5.44
CA LEU A 11 -0.86 9.81 -4.41
C LEU A 11 -2.30 9.95 -4.94
N PRO A 12 -2.57 10.62 -6.09
CA PRO A 12 -3.90 10.63 -6.69
C PRO A 12 -4.43 9.24 -7.03
N MET A 13 -3.57 8.36 -7.57
CA MET A 13 -3.94 6.98 -7.90
C MET A 13 -4.31 6.19 -6.64
N LEU A 14 -3.45 6.19 -5.61
CA LEU A 14 -3.72 5.49 -4.35
C LEU A 14 -4.98 6.01 -3.67
N ARG A 15 -5.20 7.32 -3.68
CA ARG A 15 -6.44 7.91 -3.16
C ARG A 15 -7.67 7.35 -3.87
N ALA A 16 -7.63 7.29 -5.20
CA ALA A 16 -8.74 6.78 -6.00
C ALA A 16 -9.05 5.30 -5.68
N VAL A 17 -8.02 4.48 -5.48
CA VAL A 17 -8.17 3.05 -5.14
C VAL A 17 -8.63 2.87 -3.69
N LEU A 18 -8.06 3.62 -2.75
CA LEU A 18 -8.28 3.42 -1.31
C LEU A 18 -9.58 4.03 -0.81
N THR A 19 -10.10 5.08 -1.43
CA THR A 19 -11.37 5.73 -1.01
C THR A 19 -12.55 4.76 -0.94
N PRO A 20 -12.89 4.00 -2.00
CA PRO A 20 -14.02 3.06 -1.92
C PRO A 20 -13.75 1.90 -0.97
N LEU A 21 -12.50 1.45 -0.82
CA LEU A 21 -12.13 0.38 0.11
C LEU A 21 -12.25 0.82 1.56
N ALA A 22 -11.80 2.03 1.88
CA ALA A 22 -11.90 2.58 3.22
C ALA A 22 -13.37 2.77 3.61
N SER A 23 -14.19 3.30 2.70
CA SER A 23 -15.63 3.44 2.93
C SER A 23 -16.35 2.11 3.14
N ALA A 24 -15.91 1.02 2.50
CA ALA A 24 -16.58 -0.26 2.57
C ALA A 24 -16.09 -1.15 3.73
N TYR A 25 -14.80 -1.06 4.07
CA TYR A 25 -14.13 -2.04 4.92
C TYR A 25 -13.31 -1.44 6.05
N LEU A 26 -13.27 -0.12 6.21
CA LEU A 26 -12.48 0.57 7.24
C LEU A 26 -13.22 1.84 7.71
N PRO A 27 -14.40 1.72 8.34
CA PRO A 27 -15.08 2.89 8.88
C PRO A 27 -14.15 3.60 9.86
N ASP A 28 -14.25 4.93 9.90
CA ASP A 28 -13.46 5.82 10.75
C ASP A 28 -11.95 5.92 10.44
N VAL A 29 -11.42 5.17 9.47
CA VAL A 29 -10.04 5.34 9.00
C VAL A 29 -9.97 6.51 8.00
N PRO A 30 -9.22 7.59 8.30
CA PRO A 30 -9.08 8.69 7.37
C PRO A 30 -8.24 8.26 6.15
N VAL A 31 -8.80 8.49 4.95
CA VAL A 31 -8.18 8.10 3.67
C VAL A 31 -6.83 8.79 3.47
N GLU A 32 -6.69 10.03 3.90
CA GLU A 32 -5.47 10.82 3.66
C GLU A 32 -4.23 10.20 4.32
N PRO A 33 -4.19 9.96 5.66
CA PRO A 33 -3.10 9.20 6.27
C PRO A 33 -2.92 7.80 5.68
N LEU A 34 -4.01 7.12 5.32
CA LEU A 34 -3.97 5.77 4.74
C LEU A 34 -3.20 5.76 3.41
N VAL A 35 -3.37 6.78 2.56
CA VAL A 35 -2.63 6.93 1.30
C VAL A 35 -1.11 7.01 1.56
N PHE A 36 -0.67 7.80 2.54
CA PHE A 36 0.75 7.92 2.88
C PHE A 36 1.34 6.64 3.48
N VAL A 37 0.59 5.98 4.36
CA VAL A 37 1.00 4.70 4.96
C VAL A 37 1.11 3.61 3.89
N ALA A 38 0.12 3.51 3.00
CA ALA A 38 0.13 2.57 1.90
C ALA A 38 1.32 2.83 0.96
N LEU A 39 1.57 4.09 0.62
CA LEU A 39 2.69 4.47 -0.24
C LEU A 39 4.05 4.10 0.39
N GLY A 40 4.25 4.43 1.66
CA GLY A 40 5.46 4.05 2.39
C GLY A 40 5.67 2.54 2.47
N GLY A 41 4.59 1.78 2.70
CA GLY A 41 4.61 0.32 2.71
C GLY A 41 5.00 -0.28 1.35
N LEU A 42 4.43 0.23 0.25
CA LEU A 42 4.73 -0.22 -1.11
C LEU A 42 6.18 0.09 -1.51
N TYR A 43 6.70 1.27 -1.16
CA TYR A 43 8.11 1.59 -1.35
C TYR A 43 9.02 0.69 -0.53
N GLY A 44 8.67 0.43 0.73
CA GLY A 44 9.39 -0.51 1.59
C GLY A 44 9.45 -1.91 0.99
N ALA A 45 8.32 -2.43 0.50
CA ALA A 45 8.23 -3.71 -0.18
C ALA A 45 9.06 -3.75 -1.47
N ALA A 46 8.96 -2.71 -2.31
CA ALA A 46 9.75 -2.61 -3.53
C ALA A 46 11.27 -2.61 -3.23
N LEU A 47 11.69 -1.83 -2.23
CA LEU A 47 13.09 -1.79 -1.79
C LEU A 47 13.56 -3.09 -1.14
N TYR A 48 12.67 -3.83 -0.48
CA TYR A 48 12.97 -5.15 0.06
C TYR A 48 13.23 -6.15 -1.08
N ILE A 49 12.30 -6.25 -2.03
CA ILE A 49 12.40 -7.12 -3.21
C ILE A 49 13.66 -6.79 -4.02
N ALA A 50 13.90 -5.51 -4.29
CA ALA A 50 15.03 -5.06 -5.09
C ALA A 50 16.39 -5.35 -4.45
N ARG A 51 16.46 -5.50 -3.12
CA ARG A 51 17.70 -5.78 -2.38
C ARG A 51 17.85 -7.26 -2.00
N SER A 52 16.87 -8.09 -2.28
CA SER A 52 16.90 -9.51 -1.91
C SER A 52 17.86 -10.30 -2.80
N ALA A 53 18.53 -11.29 -2.22
CA ALA A 53 19.31 -12.28 -2.96
C ALA A 53 18.41 -13.20 -3.82
N ASP A 54 17.15 -13.38 -3.39
CA ASP A 54 16.10 -14.05 -4.16
C ASP A 54 14.87 -13.11 -4.26
N PRO A 55 14.75 -12.35 -5.36
CA PRO A 55 13.63 -11.43 -5.56
C PRO A 55 12.27 -12.13 -5.68
N ALA A 56 12.22 -13.39 -6.15
CA ALA A 56 10.98 -14.11 -6.30
C ALA A 56 10.44 -14.55 -4.93
N ALA A 57 11.31 -15.07 -4.06
CA ALA A 57 10.95 -15.37 -2.67
C ALA A 57 10.52 -14.11 -1.91
N ALA A 58 11.27 -13.01 -2.05
CA ALA A 58 10.93 -11.75 -1.39
C ALA A 58 9.59 -11.16 -1.86
N ARG A 59 9.23 -11.35 -3.14
CA ARG A 59 7.92 -10.97 -3.66
C ARG A 59 6.80 -11.75 -2.97
N ALA A 60 6.95 -13.06 -2.86
CA ALA A 60 5.97 -13.93 -2.20
C ALA A 60 5.80 -13.58 -0.72
N GLU A 61 6.90 -13.31 -0.02
CA GLU A 61 6.86 -12.87 1.38
C GLU A 61 6.15 -11.52 1.54
N ALA A 62 6.42 -10.55 0.66
CA ALA A 62 5.74 -9.27 0.66
C ALA A 62 4.22 -9.40 0.43
N ASP A 63 3.80 -10.29 -0.48
CA ASP A 63 2.39 -10.57 -0.73
C ASP A 63 1.70 -11.17 0.52
N VAL A 64 2.35 -12.10 1.24
CA VAL A 64 1.83 -12.66 2.51
C VAL A 64 1.61 -11.58 3.57
N VAL A 65 2.54 -10.62 3.68
CA VAL A 65 2.41 -9.50 4.63
C VAL A 65 1.23 -8.62 4.26
N LEU A 66 1.06 -8.28 2.99
CA LEU A 66 -0.06 -7.48 2.50
C LEU A 66 -1.41 -8.19 2.76
N ASP A 67 -1.50 -9.49 2.48
CA ASP A 67 -2.69 -10.28 2.75
C ASP A 67 -3.02 -10.35 4.24
N THR A 68 -2.01 -10.49 5.10
CA THR A 68 -2.18 -10.49 6.55
C THR A 68 -2.72 -9.15 7.05
N LEU A 69 -2.18 -8.04 6.54
CA LEU A 69 -2.65 -6.70 6.90
C LEU A 69 -4.10 -6.47 6.45
N ILE A 70 -4.43 -6.83 5.21
CA ILE A 70 -5.80 -6.70 4.68
C ILE A 70 -6.76 -7.58 5.47
N GLY A 71 -6.38 -8.82 5.78
CA GLY A 71 -7.18 -9.73 6.60
C GLY A 71 -7.44 -9.20 8.01
N GLY A 72 -6.38 -8.71 8.67
CA GLY A 72 -6.47 -8.10 10.00
C GLY A 72 -7.40 -6.89 10.03
N LEU A 73 -7.25 -6.00 9.06
CA LEU A 73 -8.11 -4.81 8.90
C LEU A 73 -9.59 -5.19 8.74
N ARG A 74 -9.91 -6.18 7.89
CA ARG A 74 -11.29 -6.64 7.71
C ARG A 74 -11.89 -7.23 8.99
N SER A 75 -11.15 -8.08 9.69
CA SER A 75 -11.64 -8.72 10.93
C SER A 75 -11.99 -7.72 12.04
N ARG A 76 -11.27 -6.60 12.13
CA ARG A 76 -11.52 -5.52 13.10
C ARG A 76 -12.79 -4.73 12.81
N VAL A 77 -13.24 -4.72 11.55
CA VAL A 77 -14.46 -4.03 11.13
C VAL A 77 -15.71 -4.87 11.35
N ASP A 78 -15.54 -6.19 11.36
CA ASP A 78 -16.61 -7.14 11.69
C ASP A 78 -16.78 -7.34 13.22
N SER A 79 -15.94 -6.70 14.06
CA SER A 79 -15.89 -6.84 15.53
C SER A 79 -16.50 -5.64 16.26
#